data_AF-A0A498PWP9-F1
#
_entry.id   AF-A0A498PWP9-F1
#
_cell.length_a   1.000
_cell.length_b   1.000
_cell.length_c   1.000
_cell.angle_alpha   90.00
_cell.angle_beta   90.00
_cell.angle_gamma   90.00
#
_symmetry.space_group_name_H-M   'P 1'
#
loop_
_entity.id
_entity.type
_entity.pdbx_description
1 polymer ?
#
loop_
_entity_poly.entity_id
_entity_poly.type
_entity_poly.pdbx_seq_one_letter_code
_entity_poly.pdbx_strand_id
1 'polypeptide(L)'
;MLNQVAHDYGQTIGNGVAKPADAAAALEVALRVLRRHGYEPRRTDGEVELANCPFHALAQEQTELACAMNHALITGVSDALAPHGPDARLDPGPQRCCVVIRRGAPMTPSERANLPRPSTSVR
;
A
#
# COMPACT_ATOMS: atom_id res chain seq x y z
N MET A 1 -5.71 17.59 -2.61
CA MET A 1 -5.20 17.50 -3.99
C MET A 1 -3.95 16.63 -4.08
N LEU A 2 -2.85 16.92 -3.36
CA LEU A 2 -1.63 16.09 -3.40
C LEU A 2 -1.84 14.64 -2.94
N ASN A 3 -2.57 14.42 -1.83
CA ASN A 3 -2.84 13.06 -1.35
C ASN A 3 -3.65 12.25 -2.36
N GLN A 4 -4.60 12.88 -3.08
CA GLN A 4 -5.36 12.20 -4.14
C GLN A 4 -4.45 11.79 -5.29
N VAL A 5 -3.58 12.69 -5.76
CA VAL A 5 -2.60 12.38 -6.81
C VAL A 5 -1.66 11.25 -6.39
N ALA A 6 -1.21 11.26 -5.13
CA ALA A 6 -0.37 10.20 -4.58
C ALA A 6 -1.12 8.85 -4.55
N HIS A 7 -2.38 8.85 -4.12
CA HIS A 7 -3.25 7.67 -4.12
C HIS A 7 -3.50 7.14 -5.54
N ASP A 8 -3.89 7.99 -6.48
CA ASP A 8 -4.13 7.62 -7.89
C ASP A 8 -2.88 7.03 -8.53
N TYR A 9 -1.69 7.59 -8.22
CA TYR A 9 -0.42 7.03 -8.65
C TYR A 9 -0.17 5.65 -8.02
N GLY A 10 -0.43 5.50 -6.72
CA GLY A 10 -0.40 4.22 -6.02
C GLY A 10 -1.30 3.16 -6.67
N GLN A 11 -2.53 3.53 -7.02
CA GLN A 11 -3.46 2.66 -7.74
C GLN A 11 -2.92 2.26 -9.12
N THR A 12 -2.32 3.21 -9.84
CA THR A 12 -1.75 2.97 -11.17
C THR A 12 -0.63 1.93 -11.12
N ILE A 13 0.33 2.09 -10.21
CA ILE A 13 1.45 1.15 -10.08
C ILE A 13 1.02 -0.20 -9.50
N GLY A 14 -0.03 -0.23 -8.68
CA GLY A 14 -0.63 -1.45 -8.13
C GLY A 14 -1.52 -2.21 -9.10
N ASN A 15 -2.07 -1.57 -10.14
CA ASN A 15 -2.88 -2.25 -11.17
C ASN A 15 -2.05 -2.92 -12.28
N GLY A 16 -0.77 -2.56 -12.39
CA GLY A 16 0.15 -3.14 -13.39
C GLY A 16 0.65 -4.56 -13.07
N VAL A 17 0.09 -5.23 -12.07
CA VAL A 17 0.51 -6.56 -11.60
C VAL A 17 -0.65 -7.54 -11.56
N ALA A 18 -0.33 -8.83 -11.56
CA ALA A 18 -1.33 -9.90 -11.46
C ALA A 18 -2.10 -9.80 -10.13
N LYS A 19 -3.41 -10.06 -10.17
CA LYS A 19 -4.25 -10.05 -8.98
C LYS A 19 -3.85 -11.18 -8.02
N PRO A 20 -3.69 -10.89 -6.72
CA PRO A 20 -3.30 -11.89 -5.74
C PRO A 20 -4.45 -12.85 -5.40
N ALA A 21 -4.11 -14.10 -5.10
CA ALA A 21 -5.08 -15.13 -4.72
C ALA A 21 -5.57 -15.03 -3.27
N ASP A 22 -4.77 -14.43 -2.38
CA ASP A 22 -5.09 -14.22 -0.97
C ASP A 22 -4.29 -13.03 -0.39
N ALA A 23 -4.52 -12.74 0.89
CA ALA A 23 -3.87 -11.63 1.58
C ALA A 23 -2.33 -11.78 1.75
N ALA A 24 -1.79 -13.01 1.78
CA ALA A 24 -0.33 -13.21 1.84
C ALA A 24 0.30 -12.89 0.48
N ALA A 25 -0.29 -13.42 -0.59
CA ALA A 25 0.13 -13.11 -1.95
C ALA A 25 0.02 -11.61 -2.23
N ALA A 26 -1.05 -10.96 -1.76
CA ALA A 26 -1.24 -9.52 -1.92
C ALA A 26 -0.15 -8.71 -1.20
N LEU A 27 0.21 -9.07 0.03
CA LEU A 27 1.31 -8.43 0.73
C LEU A 27 2.61 -8.56 -0.06
N GLU A 28 2.97 -9.76 -0.54
CA GLU A 28 4.20 -9.96 -1.32
C GLU A 28 4.22 -9.17 -2.64
N VAL A 29 3.09 -9.10 -3.32
CA VAL A 29 2.93 -8.29 -4.54
C VAL A 29 3.12 -6.81 -4.22
N ALA A 30 2.47 -6.29 -3.17
CA ALA A 30 2.64 -4.90 -2.73
C ALA A 30 4.11 -4.59 -2.40
N LEU A 31 4.79 -5.44 -1.61
CA LEU A 31 6.20 -5.23 -1.26
C LEU A 31 7.11 -5.25 -2.50
N ARG A 32 6.81 -6.08 -3.50
CA ARG A 32 7.57 -6.11 -4.76
C ARG A 32 7.38 -4.83 -5.56
N VAL A 33 6.16 -4.32 -5.67
CA VAL A 33 5.86 -3.03 -6.31
C VAL A 33 6.62 -1.92 -5.60
N LEU A 34 6.48 -1.82 -4.28
CA LEU A 34 7.16 -0.79 -3.48
C LEU A 34 8.68 -0.84 -3.63
N ARG A 35 9.31 -2.02 -3.61
CA ARG A 35 10.75 -2.18 -3.88
C ARG A 35 11.15 -1.63 -5.25
N ARG A 36 10.36 -1.92 -6.30
CA ARG A 36 10.63 -1.40 -7.66
C ARG A 36 10.55 0.13 -7.72
N HIS A 37 9.76 0.74 -6.83
CA HIS A 37 9.61 2.19 -6.70
C HIS A 37 10.51 2.80 -5.62
N GLY A 38 11.55 2.07 -5.17
CA GLY A 38 12.60 2.61 -4.31
C GLY A 38 12.33 2.53 -2.81
N TYR A 39 11.27 1.87 -2.37
CA TYR A 39 11.06 1.59 -0.94
C TYR A 39 11.90 0.41 -0.47
N GLU A 40 12.27 0.43 0.82
CA GLU A 40 13.02 -0.62 1.50
C GLU A 40 12.17 -1.31 2.60
N PRO A 41 11.23 -2.19 2.23
CA PRO A 41 10.43 -2.92 3.22
C PRO A 41 11.25 -3.95 4.00
N ARG A 42 11.11 -3.92 5.33
CA ARG A 42 11.71 -4.83 6.29
C ARG A 42 10.61 -5.47 7.14
N ARG A 43 10.60 -6.79 7.22
CA ARG A 43 9.67 -7.53 8.07
C ARG A 43 10.10 -7.39 9.53
N THR A 44 9.17 -7.00 10.40
CA THR A 44 9.35 -6.87 11.85
C THR A 44 8.13 -7.45 12.54
N ASP A 45 8.29 -8.21 13.63
CA ASP A 45 7.23 -8.74 14.53
C ASP A 45 5.75 -8.64 14.07
N GLY A 46 5.40 -9.30 12.96
CA GLY A 46 4.03 -9.38 12.43
C GLY A 46 3.59 -8.28 11.46
N GLU A 47 4.46 -7.36 11.10
CA GLU A 47 4.26 -6.26 10.16
C GLU A 47 5.48 -5.99 9.27
N VAL A 48 5.38 -4.94 8.46
CA VAL A 48 6.45 -4.50 7.57
C VAL A 48 6.67 -3.01 7.79
N GLU A 49 7.88 -2.69 8.22
CA GLU A 49 8.39 -1.31 8.29
C GLU A 49 9.08 -0.95 6.99
N LEU A 50 9.06 0.32 6.62
CA LEU A 50 9.84 0.83 5.49
C LEU A 50 11.06 1.56 6.04
N ALA A 51 12.26 1.08 5.71
CA ALA A 51 13.51 1.64 6.21
C ALA A 51 13.87 3.00 5.62
N ASN A 52 13.17 3.40 4.56
CA ASN A 52 13.32 4.70 3.94
C ASN A 52 11.95 5.32 3.63
N CYS A 53 11.96 6.63 3.44
CA CYS A 53 10.88 7.35 2.77
C CYS A 53 11.48 7.93 1.49
N PRO A 54 10.96 7.61 0.29
CA PRO A 54 11.42 8.26 -0.95
C PRO A 54 11.26 9.77 -0.92
N PHE A 55 10.36 10.28 -0.07
CA PHE A 55 10.15 11.70 0.21
C PHE A 55 10.99 12.22 1.38
N HIS A 56 12.06 11.53 1.81
CA HIS A 56 12.82 11.91 3.02
C HIS A 56 13.28 13.37 3.01
N ALA A 57 13.75 13.88 1.86
CA ALA A 57 14.13 15.29 1.74
C ALA A 57 12.95 16.24 2.06
N LEU A 58 11.76 15.97 1.50
CA LEU A 58 10.54 16.72 1.81
C LEU A 58 10.12 16.54 3.27
N ALA A 59 10.30 15.34 3.83
CA ALA A 59 9.95 15.04 5.22
C ALA A 59 10.81 15.80 6.23
N GLN A 60 12.01 16.27 5.87
CA GLN A 60 12.82 17.11 6.75
C GLN A 60 12.26 18.53 6.93
N GLU A 61 11.52 19.03 5.94
CA GLU A 61 10.94 20.38 5.96
C GLU A 61 9.44 20.36 6.27
N GLN A 62 8.72 19.33 5.81
CA GLN A 62 7.26 19.20 5.89
C GLN A 62 6.86 17.76 6.20
N THR A 63 7.21 17.29 7.41
CA THR A 63 6.97 15.91 7.87
C THR A 63 5.53 15.46 7.67
N GLU A 64 4.55 16.24 8.13
CA GLU A 64 3.13 15.85 8.07
C GLU A 64 2.66 15.68 6.62
N LEU A 65 3.06 16.60 5.73
CA LEU A 65 2.72 16.53 4.31
C LEU A 65 3.34 15.29 3.66
N ALA A 66 4.63 15.05 3.88
CA ALA A 66 5.32 13.89 3.32
C ALA A 66 4.73 12.58 3.84
N CYS A 67 4.44 12.47 5.14
CA CYS A 67 3.84 11.28 5.72
C CYS A 67 2.43 11.04 5.16
N ALA A 68 1.59 12.08 5.04
CA ALA A 68 0.24 11.97 4.49
C ALA A 68 0.24 11.56 3.00
N MET A 69 1.14 12.15 2.20
CA MET A 69 1.31 11.77 0.80
C MET A 69 1.81 10.32 0.66
N ASN A 70 2.79 9.93 1.48
CA ASN A 70 3.35 8.59 1.44
C ASN A 70 2.33 7.53 1.85
N HIS A 71 1.54 7.82 2.88
CA HIS A 71 0.41 6.98 3.30
C HIS A 71 -0.60 6.83 2.16
N ALA A 72 -1.04 7.93 1.55
CA ALA A 72 -1.99 7.91 0.44
C ALA A 72 -1.50 7.08 -0.75
N LEU A 73 -0.21 7.19 -1.12
CA LEU A 73 0.40 6.37 -2.18
C LEU A 73 0.33 4.89 -1.85
N ILE A 74 0.77 4.49 -0.65
CA ILE A 74 0.80 3.08 -0.25
C ILE A 74 -0.63 2.53 -0.13
N THR A 75 -1.58 3.32 0.37
CA THR A 75 -3.01 2.97 0.36
C THR A 75 -3.52 2.75 -1.07
N GLY A 76 -3.15 3.58 -2.04
CA GLY A 76 -3.51 3.37 -3.45
C GLY A 76 -2.99 2.03 -4.00
N VAL A 77 -1.77 1.64 -3.64
CA VAL A 77 -1.22 0.32 -3.99
C VAL A 77 -2.04 -0.79 -3.34
N SER A 78 -2.39 -0.66 -2.06
CA SER A 78 -3.22 -1.63 -1.35
C SER A 78 -4.60 -1.79 -1.98
N ASP A 79 -5.26 -0.68 -2.30
CA ASP A 79 -6.60 -0.67 -2.89
C ASP A 79 -6.62 -1.32 -4.28
N ALA A 80 -5.56 -1.13 -5.08
CA ALA A 80 -5.42 -1.82 -6.37
C ALA A 80 -5.29 -3.34 -6.22
N LEU A 81 -4.92 -3.85 -5.05
CA LEU A 81 -4.84 -5.28 -4.73
C LEU A 81 -6.08 -5.79 -4.00
N ALA A 82 -7.13 -4.98 -3.90
CA ALA A 82 -8.43 -5.40 -3.41
C ALA A 82 -8.92 -6.66 -4.16
N PRO A 83 -9.59 -7.57 -3.44
CA PRO A 83 -10.04 -7.43 -2.05
C PRO A 83 -9.02 -7.91 -1.00
N HIS A 84 -7.81 -8.27 -1.42
CA HIS A 84 -6.80 -8.87 -0.55
C HIS A 84 -5.70 -7.90 -0.11
N GLY A 85 -5.82 -6.62 -0.51
CA GLY A 85 -4.83 -5.58 -0.28
C GLY A 85 -4.36 -5.52 1.19
N PRO A 86 -3.07 -5.27 1.44
CA PRO A 86 -2.56 -5.09 2.79
C PRO A 86 -3.11 -3.80 3.42
N ASP A 87 -3.18 -3.77 4.74
CA ASP A 87 -3.48 -2.55 5.50
C ASP A 87 -2.24 -1.65 5.56
N ALA A 88 -2.43 -0.36 5.34
CA ALA A 88 -1.38 0.65 5.40
C ALA A 88 -1.79 1.73 6.39
N ARG A 89 -0.96 1.96 7.42
CA ARG A 89 -1.28 2.89 8.50
C ARG A 89 -0.13 3.86 8.76
N LEU A 90 -0.48 5.05 9.22
CA LEU A 90 0.47 5.99 9.79
C LEU A 90 0.90 5.50 11.17
N ASP A 91 2.21 5.31 11.33
CA ASP A 91 2.86 4.89 12.57
C ASP A 91 4.29 5.49 12.61
N PRO A 92 4.42 6.81 12.83
CA PRO A 92 5.71 7.51 12.84
C PRO A 92 6.65 6.94 13.91
N GLY A 93 7.91 6.70 13.54
CA GLY A 93 8.94 6.24 14.47
C GLY A 93 10.34 6.67 14.04
N PRO A 94 11.32 6.64 14.95
CA PRO A 94 12.70 7.00 14.63
C PRO A 94 13.29 6.02 13.61
N GLN A 95 14.14 6.53 12.71
CA GLN A 95 14.92 5.73 11.75
C GLN A 95 14.09 4.82 10.80
N ARG A 96 12.80 5.12 10.61
CA ARG A 96 11.92 4.45 9.65
C ARG A 96 10.97 5.45 8.98
N CYS A 97 10.30 5.01 7.92
CA CYS A 97 9.18 5.74 7.34
C CYS A 97 8.00 5.84 8.31
N CYS A 98 7.15 6.85 8.15
CA CYS A 98 5.93 7.01 8.95
C CYS A 98 4.81 6.02 8.59
N VAL A 99 5.02 5.10 7.64
CA VAL A 99 4.02 4.14 7.20
C VAL A 99 4.51 2.73 7.47
N VAL A 100 3.65 1.94 8.10
CA VAL A 100 3.84 0.50 8.28
C VAL A 100 2.72 -0.26 7.56
N ILE A 101 3.07 -1.45 7.08
CA ILE A 101 2.20 -2.27 6.23
C ILE A 101 1.94 -3.59 6.92
N ARG A 102 0.67 -4.00 6.96
CA ARG A 102 0.25 -5.27 7.54
C ARG A 102 -0.52 -6.08 6.53
N ARG A 103 -0.44 -7.40 6.69
CA ARG A 103 -1.27 -8.31 5.90
C ARG A 103 -2.73 -7.93 6.10
N GLY A 104 -3.49 -7.81 5.02
CA GLY A 104 -4.93 -7.60 5.08
C GLY A 104 -5.60 -8.74 5.86
N ALA A 105 -6.70 -8.44 6.55
CA ALA A 105 -7.46 -9.47 7.24
C ALA A 105 -7.88 -10.56 6.23
N PRO A 106 -7.82 -11.85 6.61
CA PRO A 106 -8.34 -12.89 5.75
C PRO A 106 -9.84 -12.65 5.56
N MET A 107 -10.25 -12.37 4.33
CA MET A 107 -11.68 -12.30 4.02
C MET A 107 -12.35 -13.63 4.35
N THR A 108 -13.50 -13.54 5.01
CA THR A 108 -14.39 -14.66 5.23
C THR A 108 -15.01 -15.13 3.90
N PRO A 109 -15.48 -16.39 3.81
CA PRO A 109 -16.23 -16.87 2.65
C PRO A 109 -17.46 -16.02 2.33
N SER A 110 -18.13 -15.46 3.36
CA SER A 110 -19.31 -14.60 3.20
C SER A 110 -18.97 -13.25 2.56
N GLU A 111 -17.88 -12.61 2.99
CA GLU A 111 -17.41 -11.35 2.39
C GLU A 111 -16.99 -11.53 0.93
N ARG A 112 -16.34 -12.67 0.60
CA ARG A 112 -16.02 -13.02 -0.79
C ARG A 112 -17.27 -13.18 -1.65
N ALA A 113 -18.31 -13.82 -1.12
CA ALA A 113 -19.56 -14.03 -1.86
C ALA A 113 -20.31 -12.71 -2.14
N ASN A 114 -20.11 -11.70 -1.30
CA ASN A 114 -20.78 -10.41 -1.38
C ASN A 114 -19.96 -9.32 -2.10
N LEU A 115 -18.77 -9.66 -2.62
CA LEU A 115 -17.94 -8.73 -3.36
C LEU A 115 -18.64 -8.32 -4.67
N PRO A 116 -18.71 -7.02 -5.03
CA PRO A 116 -19.25 -6.61 -6.32
C PRO A 116 -18.48 -7.31 -7.44
N ARG A 117 -19.21 -7.96 -8.36
CA ARG A 117 -18.60 -8.60 -9.52
C ARG A 117 -17.81 -7.54 -10.29
N PRO A 118 -16.59 -7.85 -10.75
CA PRO A 118 -15.82 -6.90 -11.54
C PRO A 118 -16.64 -6.49 -12.75
N SER A 119 -16.92 -5.18 -12.86
CA SER A 119 -17.64 -4.60 -13.98
C SER A 119 -16.81 -4.84 -15.24
N THR A 120 -17.26 -5.76 -16.10
CA THR A 120 -16.70 -5.94 -17.44
C THR A 120 -17.17 -4.79 -18.32
N SER A 121 -16.68 -3.58 -18.05
CA SER A 121 -16.78 -2.49 -19.01
C SER A 121 -15.57 -2.58 -19.95
N VAL A 122 -15.64 -3.56 -20.85
CA VAL A 122 -14.84 -3.56 -22.07
C VAL A 122 -15.58 -2.60 -23.01
N ARG A 123 -14.96 -1.46 -23.31
CA ARG A 123 -15.34 -0.63 -24.46
C ARG A 123 -14.71 -1.19 -25.72
#